data_AF-A0A8S1VCF1-F1
#
_entry.id   AF-A0A8S1VCF1-F1
#
_cell.length_a   1.000
_cell.length_b   1.000
_cell.length_c   1.000
_cell.angle_alpha   90.00
_cell.angle_beta   90.00
_cell.angle_gamma   90.00
#
_symmetry.space_group_name_H-M   'P 1'
#
loop_
_entity.id
_entity.type
_entity.pdbx_description
1 polymer ?
#
loop_
_entity_poly.entity_id
_entity_poly.type
_entity_poly.pdbx_seq_one_letter_code
_entity_poly.pdbx_strand_id
1 'polypeptide(L)'
;MQIANLQELEYEQFSPLNKYEIQIVEEIELSQLSQIQCNICLHNFEIHEEYYKLKCHQLHMFHKQCLLEWVLVNQSCPTCRSAI
;
A
#
# COMPACT_ATOMS: atom_id res chain seq x y z
N MET A 1 -27.96 -3.55 -20.16
CA MET A 1 -26.81 -2.74 -20.60
C MET A 1 -26.14 -2.18 -19.35
N GLN A 2 -25.11 -2.84 -18.85
CA GLN A 2 -24.20 -2.23 -17.88
C GLN A 2 -23.05 -1.68 -18.74
N ILE A 3 -23.09 -0.38 -19.00
CA ILE A 3 -21.98 0.31 -19.64
C ILE A 3 -21.00 0.53 -18.48
N ALA A 4 -19.99 -0.34 -18.35
CA ALA A 4 -18.88 -0.08 -17.46
C ALA A 4 -18.27 1.26 -17.88
N ASN A 5 -18.11 2.18 -16.92
CA ASN A 5 -17.65 3.53 -17.18
C ASN A 5 -16.21 3.45 -17.69
N LEU A 6 -15.93 4.04 -18.87
CA LEU A 6 -14.60 4.06 -19.50
C LEU A 6 -13.53 4.67 -18.58
N GLN A 7 -13.93 5.49 -17.60
CA GLN A 7 -13.04 6.08 -16.59
C GLN A 7 -12.58 5.07 -15.52
N GLU A 8 -13.37 4.03 -15.22
CA GLU A 8 -13.02 3.02 -14.21
C GLU A 8 -12.04 1.97 -14.77
N LEU A 9 -12.11 1.69 -16.08
CA LEU A 9 -11.26 0.70 -16.74
C LEU A 9 -9.81 1.17 -16.97
N GLU A 10 -9.57 2.48 -17.03
CA GLU A 10 -8.22 3.04 -17.14
C GLU A 10 -7.51 3.12 -15.77
N TYR A 11 -8.27 3.27 -14.67
CA TYR A 11 -7.69 3.48 -13.34
C TYR A 11 -7.00 2.21 -12.78
N GLU A 12 -7.50 1.02 -13.11
CA GLU A 12 -6.90 -0.24 -12.62
C GLU A 12 -5.57 -0.60 -13.30
N GLN A 13 -5.32 -0.08 -14.51
CA GLN A 13 -4.10 -0.39 -15.28
C GLN A 13 -2.91 0.50 -14.89
N PHE A 14 -3.17 1.67 -14.29
CA PHE A 14 -2.17 2.71 -14.01
C PHE A 14 -1.97 2.97 -12.51
N SER A 15 -1.97 1.92 -11.68
CA SER A 15 -1.52 2.08 -10.29
C SER A 15 -0.06 2.60 -10.30
N PRO A 16 0.25 3.75 -9.66
CA PRO A 16 1.63 4.27 -9.55
C PRO A 16 2.61 3.24 -8.99
N LEU A 17 2.08 2.26 -8.25
CA LEU A 17 2.84 1.19 -7.63
C LEU A 17 3.13 0.03 -8.58
N ASN A 18 2.48 -0.11 -9.74
CA ASN A 18 2.86 -1.13 -10.74
C ASN A 18 4.31 -0.95 -11.24
N LYS A 19 4.87 0.25 -11.11
CA LYS A 19 6.28 0.55 -11.43
C LYS A 19 7.26 -0.03 -10.41
N TYR A 20 6.83 -0.21 -9.18
CA TYR A 20 7.67 -0.66 -8.08
C TYR A 20 7.23 -2.08 -7.75
N GLU A 21 8.14 -3.05 -7.77
CA GLU A 21 7.80 -4.45 -7.49
C GLU A 21 7.42 -4.64 -6.01
N ILE A 22 6.30 -4.08 -5.58
CA ILE A 22 5.79 -4.06 -4.22
C ILE A 22 4.91 -5.29 -4.07
N GLN A 23 5.22 -6.09 -3.08
CA GLN A 23 4.45 -7.29 -2.79
C GLN A 23 3.26 -6.90 -1.93
N ILE A 24 2.06 -7.10 -2.47
CA ILE A 24 0.85 -7.26 -1.66
C ILE A 24 1.02 -8.63 -1.02
N VAL A 25 1.08 -8.67 0.31
CA VAL A 25 1.25 -9.92 1.04
C VAL A 25 -0.03 -10.19 1.82
N GLU A 26 -0.36 -11.48 1.90
CA GLU A 26 -1.65 -12.10 2.24
C GLU A 26 -2.24 -11.73 3.60
N GLU A 27 -3.46 -12.19 3.86
CA GLU A 27 -4.17 -12.07 5.14
C GLU A 27 -3.25 -12.38 6.33
N ILE A 28 -2.88 -11.33 7.07
CA ILE A 28 -2.20 -11.48 8.36
C ILE A 28 -3.24 -11.85 9.41
N GLU A 29 -2.91 -12.78 10.30
CA GLU A 29 -3.79 -13.12 11.42
C GLU A 29 -4.14 -11.87 12.23
N LEU A 30 -5.42 -11.74 12.57
CA LEU A 30 -6.00 -10.59 13.25
C LEU A 30 -5.22 -10.15 14.51
N SER A 31 -4.69 -11.13 15.24
CA SER A 31 -3.89 -10.91 16.45
C SER A 31 -2.62 -10.11 16.18
N GLN A 32 -2.01 -10.28 15.01
CA GLN A 32 -0.77 -9.61 14.61
C GLN A 32 -1.01 -8.21 14.04
N LEU A 33 -2.17 -7.95 13.41
CA LEU A 33 -2.53 -6.63 12.88
C LEU A 33 -2.60 -5.55 13.96
N SER A 34 -3.11 -5.89 15.15
CA SER A 34 -3.29 -4.95 16.26
C SER A 34 -1.98 -4.35 16.81
N GLN A 35 -0.84 -4.97 16.51
CA GLN A 35 0.48 -4.53 16.97
C GLN A 35 1.27 -3.77 15.89
N ILE A 36 0.74 -3.71 14.66
CA ILE A 36 1.39 -3.07 13.53
C ILE A 36 0.62 -1.78 13.20
N GLN A 37 1.35 -0.68 13.07
CA GLN A 37 0.80 0.64 12.81
C GLN A 37 1.39 1.19 11.51
N CYS A 38 0.55 1.81 10.68
CA CYS A 38 1.03 2.55 9.52
C CYS A 38 1.76 3.81 9.99
N ASN A 39 3.06 3.91 9.70
CA ASN A 39 3.88 5.06 10.10
C ASN A 39 3.60 6.36 9.31
N ILE A 40 2.70 6.32 8.33
CA ILE A 40 2.27 7.52 7.60
C ILE A 40 1.07 8.16 8.30
N CYS A 41 -0.01 7.41 8.52
CA CYS A 41 -1.23 7.95 9.13
C CYS A 41 -1.32 7.74 10.64
N LEU A 42 -0.41 6.97 11.23
CA LEU A 42 -0.39 6.61 12.65
C LEU A 42 -1.64 5.86 13.12
N HIS A 43 -2.28 5.08 12.26
CA HIS A 43 -3.38 4.18 12.62
C HIS A 43 -2.95 2.70 12.53
N ASN A 44 -3.54 1.86 13.37
CA ASN A 44 -3.38 0.41 13.31
C ASN A 44 -4.08 -0.12 12.07
N PHE A 45 -3.62 -1.27 11.56
CA PHE A 45 -4.29 -1.95 10.48
C PHE A 45 -5.56 -2.67 10.97
N GLU A 46 -6.64 -2.56 10.22
CA GLU A 46 -7.90 -3.25 10.47
C GLU A 46 -8.11 -4.43 9.53
N ILE A 47 -9.10 -5.28 9.84
CA ILE A 47 -9.50 -6.39 8.97
C ILE A 47 -9.98 -5.83 7.65
N HIS A 48 -9.60 -6.49 6.55
CA HIS A 48 -10.00 -6.13 5.19
C HIS A 48 -9.40 -4.82 4.66
N GLU A 49 -8.52 -4.16 5.42
CA GLU A 49 -7.73 -3.06 4.87
C GLU A 49 -6.60 -3.58 3.99
N GLU A 50 -6.45 -2.98 2.83
CA GLU A 50 -5.33 -3.26 1.94
C GLU A 50 -4.08 -2.51 2.41
N TYR A 51 -2.96 -3.21 2.41
CA TYR A 51 -1.68 -2.65 2.76
C TYR A 51 -0.59 -3.13 1.80
N TYR A 52 0.49 -2.37 1.74
CA TYR A 52 1.67 -2.72 1.00
C TYR A 52 2.84 -2.91 1.94
N LYS A 53 3.68 -3.88 1.58
CA LYS A 53 4.95 -4.13 2.24
C LYS A 53 6.08 -3.82 1.29
N LEU A 54 6.98 -2.94 1.71
CA LEU A 54 8.16 -2.60 0.93
C LEU A 54 9.25 -3.66 1.09
N LYS A 55 9.98 -3.95 0.00
CA LYS A 55 11.08 -4.92 -0.02
C LYS A 55 12.25 -4.58 0.91
N CYS A 56 12.40 -3.30 1.25
CA CYS A 56 13.52 -2.82 2.08
C CYS A 56 13.49 -3.37 3.51
N HIS A 57 12.32 -3.71 4.07
CA HIS A 57 12.23 -4.37 5.39
C HIS A 57 10.87 -5.02 5.60
N GLN A 58 10.83 -6.12 6.36
CA GLN A 58 9.60 -6.90 6.56
C GLN A 58 8.51 -6.16 7.34
N LEU A 59 8.89 -5.15 8.14
CA LEU A 59 8.00 -4.31 8.96
C LEU A 59 7.69 -2.94 8.31
N HIS A 60 8.23 -2.65 7.12
CA HIS A 60 7.89 -1.42 6.40
C HIS A 60 6.59 -1.63 5.63
N MET A 61 5.51 -1.60 6.41
CA MET A 61 4.14 -1.80 5.97
C MET A 61 3.35 -0.51 6.12
N PHE A 62 2.50 -0.24 5.13
CA PHE A 62 1.71 0.97 5.06
C PHE A 62 0.35 0.66 4.44
N HIS A 63 -0.71 1.38 4.83
CA HIS A 63 -1.97 1.29 4.11
C HIS A 63 -1.73 1.59 2.63
N LYS A 64 -2.46 0.87 1.77
CA LYS A 64 -2.35 1.00 0.32
C LYS A 64 -2.47 2.45 -0.13
N GLN A 65 -3.50 3.15 0.36
CA GLN A 65 -3.71 4.56 0.06
C GLN A 65 -2.58 5.44 0.60
N CYS A 66 -2.14 5.24 1.85
CA CYS A 66 -1.06 6.05 2.43
C CYS A 66 0.23 5.93 1.63
N LEU A 67 0.61 4.71 1.22
CA LEU A 67 1.81 4.51 0.42
C LEU A 67 1.66 5.10 -0.99
N LEU A 68 0.49 4.94 -1.62
CA LEU A 68 0.18 5.53 -2.92
C LEU A 68 0.38 7.04 -2.91
N GLU A 69 -0.23 7.73 -1.96
CA GLU A 69 -0.10 9.18 -1.81
C GLU A 69 1.37 9.60 -1.58
N TRP A 70 2.11 8.83 -0.78
CA TRP A 70 3.52 9.09 -0.54
C TRP A 70 4.36 8.97 -1.80
N VAL A 71 4.21 7.90 -2.59
CA VAL A 71 5.08 7.64 -3.76
C VAL A 71 4.84 8.56 -4.94
N LEU A 72 3.68 9.21 -5.00
CA LEU A 72 3.40 10.25 -5.99
C LEU A 72 4.37 11.44 -5.85
N VAL A 73 4.88 11.68 -4.65
CA VAL A 73 5.79 12.78 -4.34
C VAL A 73 7.21 12.28 -4.01
N ASN A 74 7.32 11.11 -3.38
CA ASN A 74 8.56 10.59 -2.79
C ASN A 74 8.85 9.16 -3.26
N GLN A 75 9.92 8.95 -4.03
CA GLN A 75 10.32 7.61 -4.50
C GLN A 75 11.17 6.84 -3.48
N SER A 76 10.86 6.96 -2.18
CA SER A 76 11.63 6.33 -1.11
C SER A 76 10.75 5.89 0.06
N CYS A 77 11.19 4.88 0.80
CA CYS A 77 10.50 4.35 1.97
C CYS A 77 10.31 5.43 3.03
N PRO A 78 9.08 5.65 3.55
CA PRO A 78 8.82 6.62 4.60
C PRO A 78 9.63 6.38 5.88
N THR A 79 9.99 5.12 6.18
CA THR A 79 10.71 4.75 7.40
C THR A 79 12.23 4.84 7.24
N CYS A 80 12.81 4.20 6.22
CA CYS A 80 14.27 4.09 6.09
C CYS A 80 14.87 4.85 4.90
N ARG A 81 14.05 5.51 4.07
CA ARG A 81 14.47 6.27 2.88
C ARG A 81 15.18 5.45 1.80
N SER A 82 15.17 4.12 1.89
CA SER A 82 15.58 3.26 0.78
C SER A 82 14.69 3.50 -0.42
N ALA A 83 15.25 3.42 -1.63
CA ALA A 83 14.45 3.52 -2.85
C ALA A 83 13.35 2.45 -2.86
N ILE A 84 12.15 2.87 -3.28
CA ILE A 84 11.00 1.99 -3.48
C ILE A 84 11.10 1.37 -4.88
#